data_AF-A0A9P0DAD6-F1
#
_entry.id   AF-A0A9P0DAD6-F1
#
_cell.length_a   1.000
_cell.length_b   1.000
_cell.length_c   1.000
_cell.angle_alpha   90.00
_cell.angle_beta   90.00
_cell.angle_gamma   90.00
#
_symmetry.space_group_name_H-M   'P 1'
#
loop_
_entity.id
_entity.type
_entity.pdbx_description
1 polymer ?
#
loop_
_entity_poly.entity_id
_entity_poly.type
_entity_poly.pdbx_seq_one_letter_code
_entity_poly.pdbx_strand_id
1 'polypeptide(L)'
;MEFTVQSETNNQIIYRVDMLCCKCTCPVGFNGKYCKHEALVVRNYNILSVINNLSTNAKLKLYEIATGNNAPERIFIPLQNTEITEPTLECALPSSSITPHKNEISSSRNGIMQLINGTCLPSESEIAELKDKWILYSNDIVSKLEQDPQQFYPAIQTYLNNVDKYAHTTTALLSGMHKTFKYKGISLGLLP
;
A
#
# COMPACT_ATOMS: atom_id res chain seq x y z
N MET A 1 22.88 -1.29 15.00
CA MET A 1 23.60 -0.29 14.18
C MET A 1 22.65 0.87 14.11
N GLU A 2 23.07 2.01 14.64
CA GLU A 2 22.16 3.11 14.93
C GLU A 2 22.47 4.32 14.04
N PHE A 3 21.41 4.96 13.55
CA PHE A 3 21.46 6.13 12.67
C PHE A 3 20.55 7.23 13.19
N THR A 4 20.91 8.48 12.87
CA THR A 4 20.08 9.65 13.14
C THR A 4 19.55 10.22 11.83
N VAL A 5 18.24 10.44 11.77
CA VAL A 5 17.54 10.99 10.61
C VAL A 5 16.79 12.24 11.04
N GLN A 6 17.09 13.39 10.44
CA GLN A 6 16.41 14.65 10.71
C GLN A 6 15.00 14.66 10.07
N SER A 7 14.03 15.25 10.75
CA SER A 7 12.69 15.42 10.20
C SER A 7 12.68 16.43 9.06
N GLU A 8 12.04 16.07 7.95
CA GLU A 8 11.86 16.95 6.77
C GLU A 8 10.98 18.18 7.05
N THR A 9 10.09 18.09 8.04
CA THR A 9 9.13 19.16 8.35
C THR A 9 9.51 20.01 9.55
N ASN A 10 10.44 19.54 10.39
CA ASN A 10 10.89 20.28 11.57
C ASN A 10 12.35 19.97 11.87
N ASN A 11 13.23 20.91 11.58
CA ASN A 11 14.68 20.75 11.71
C ASN A 11 15.15 20.52 13.16
N GLN A 12 14.30 20.77 14.17
CA GLN A 12 14.62 20.49 15.57
C GLN A 12 14.34 19.04 15.99
N ILE A 13 13.65 18.25 15.15
CA ILE A 13 13.30 16.87 15.45
C ILE A 13 14.29 15.93 14.76
N ILE A 14 14.90 15.05 15.55
CA ILE A 14 15.81 14.00 15.08
C ILE A 14 15.23 12.64 15.50
N TYR A 15 15.09 11.74 14.54
CA TYR A 15 14.68 10.37 14.76
C TYR A 15 15.90 9.46 14.84
N ARG A 16 15.93 8.58 15.84
CA ARG A 16 16.93 7.52 15.96
C ARG A 16 16.39 6.25 15.32
N VAL A 17 17.20 5.60 14.51
CA VAL A 17 16.86 4.38 13.77
C VAL A 17 17.87 3.30 14.16
N ASP A 18 17.42 2.25 14.83
CA ASP A 18 18.23 1.06 15.07
C ASP A 18 17.89 -0.01 14.04
N MET A 19 18.82 -0.23 13.12
CA MET A 19 18.69 -1.20 12.03
C MET A 19 18.85 -2.65 12.49
N LEU A 20 19.42 -2.92 13.69
CA LEU A 20 19.48 -4.29 14.22
C LEU A 20 18.12 -4.73 14.74
N CYS A 21 17.43 -3.83 15.45
CA CYS A 21 16.11 -4.13 16.02
C CYS A 21 14.95 -3.72 15.09
N CYS A 22 15.23 -3.11 13.94
CA CYS A 22 14.23 -2.51 13.03
C CYS A 22 13.24 -1.61 13.80
N LYS A 23 13.79 -0.70 14.60
CA LYS A 23 13.02 0.28 15.37
C LYS A 23 13.44 1.69 15.03
N CYS A 24 12.47 2.59 14.96
CA CYS A 24 12.70 4.01 14.86
C CYS A 24 11.91 4.77 15.93
N THR A 25 12.44 5.89 16.44
CA THR A 25 11.76 6.70 17.45
C THR A 25 10.55 7.48 16.92
N CYS A 26 10.27 7.43 15.61
CA CYS A 26 9.05 8.03 15.06
C CYS A 26 7.79 7.22 15.44
N PRO A 27 6.58 7.83 15.44
CA PRO A 27 5.35 7.15 15.85
C PRO A 27 5.05 5.85 15.07
N VAL A 28 5.45 5.79 13.79
CA VAL A 28 5.28 4.59 12.96
C VAL A 28 6.29 3.51 13.36
N GLY A 29 7.57 3.87 13.41
CA GLY A 29 8.67 2.94 13.67
C GLY A 29 8.75 2.45 15.11
N PHE A 30 8.20 3.19 16.06
CA PHE A 30 8.16 2.77 17.47
C PHE A 30 7.33 1.49 17.64
N ASN A 31 6.32 1.31 16.78
CA ASN A 31 5.49 0.11 16.72
C ASN A 31 6.13 -1.05 15.92
N GLY A 32 7.42 -0.95 15.57
CA GLY A 32 8.13 -1.96 14.77
C GLY A 32 7.73 -2.01 13.29
N LYS A 33 6.94 -1.04 12.82
CA LYS A 33 6.55 -0.94 11.41
C LYS A 33 7.64 -0.24 10.60
N TYR A 34 7.84 -0.70 9.36
CA TYR A 34 8.75 -0.05 8.43
C TYR A 34 8.35 1.40 8.18
N CYS A 35 9.22 2.34 8.52
CA CYS A 35 8.93 3.77 8.43
C CYS A 35 9.79 4.47 7.38
N LYS A 36 9.42 5.71 7.00
CA LYS A 36 10.18 6.49 6.01
C LYS A 36 11.63 6.76 6.41
N HIS A 37 11.91 6.83 7.72
CA HIS A 37 13.27 7.06 8.23
C HIS A 37 14.14 5.81 8.08
N GLU A 38 13.59 4.63 8.34
CA GLU A 38 14.27 3.35 8.04
C GLU A 38 14.52 3.18 6.55
N ALA A 39 13.53 3.52 5.72
CA ALA A 39 13.68 3.49 4.27
C ALA A 39 14.83 4.40 3.78
N LEU A 40 14.99 5.58 4.39
CA LEU A 40 16.08 6.49 4.07
C LEU A 40 17.44 5.90 4.44
N VAL A 41 17.57 5.27 5.62
CA VAL A 41 18.81 4.62 6.07
C VAL A 41 19.17 3.45 5.14
N VAL A 42 18.20 2.59 4.82
CA VAL A 42 18.38 1.47 3.88
C VAL A 42 18.88 1.98 2.53
N ARG A 43 18.25 3.03 2.00
CA ARG A 43 18.61 3.62 0.70
C ARG A 43 20.01 4.24 0.68
N ASN A 44 20.37 4.97 1.75
CA ASN A 44 21.62 5.74 1.77
C ASN A 44 22.84 4.89 2.11
N TYR A 45 22.67 3.86 2.93
CA TYR A 45 23.77 3.02 3.40
C TYR A 45 23.77 1.62 2.77
N ASN A 46 22.85 1.35 1.84
CA ASN A 46 22.63 0.06 1.19
C ASN A 46 22.54 -1.11 2.20
N ILE A 47 21.87 -0.87 3.33
CA ILE A 47 21.72 -1.85 4.40
C ILE A 47 20.47 -2.67 4.15
N LEU A 48 20.62 -3.99 4.05
CA LEU A 48 19.49 -4.90 3.96
C LEU A 48 18.75 -4.92 5.31
N SER A 49 17.58 -4.28 5.38
CA SER A 49 16.62 -4.53 6.46
C SER A 49 15.93 -5.87 6.18
N VAL A 50 16.46 -6.92 6.81
CA VAL A 50 16.18 -8.33 6.46
C VAL A 50 14.72 -8.73 6.67
N ILE A 51 13.95 -8.04 7.52
CA ILE A 51 12.59 -8.49 7.90
C ILE A 51 11.51 -7.57 7.32
N ASN A 52 11.73 -6.26 7.36
CA ASN A 52 10.71 -5.27 7.01
C ASN A 52 10.66 -4.94 5.51
N ASN A 53 11.72 -5.24 4.76
CA ASN A 53 11.83 -4.96 3.33
C ASN A 53 11.72 -6.19 2.44
N LEU A 54 11.21 -7.31 2.96
CA LEU A 54 11.04 -8.52 2.18
C LEU A 54 9.84 -8.41 1.24
N SER A 55 10.02 -8.89 0.01
CA SER A 55 8.92 -9.08 -0.94
C SER A 55 7.91 -10.08 -0.37
N THR A 56 6.67 -10.02 -0.85
CA THR A 56 5.63 -10.99 -0.49
C THR A 56 6.09 -12.43 -0.69
N ASN A 57 6.79 -12.70 -1.80
CA ASN A 57 7.33 -14.02 -2.10
C ASN A 57 8.40 -14.45 -1.10
N ALA A 58 9.33 -13.56 -0.75
CA ALA A 58 10.34 -13.84 0.28
C ALA A 58 9.72 -14.12 1.65
N LYS A 59 8.66 -13.40 2.03
CA LYS A 59 7.91 -13.65 3.27
C LYS A 59 7.20 -15.00 3.26
N LEU A 60 6.59 -15.39 2.13
CA LEU A 60 5.97 -16.70 1.95
C LEU A 60 6.98 -17.83 2.10
N LYS A 61 8.15 -17.71 1.46
CA LYS A 61 9.24 -18.69 1.58
C LYS A 61 9.78 -18.80 3.00
N LEU A 62 9.98 -17.67 3.69
CA LEU A 62 10.41 -17.71 5.09
C LEU A 62 9.39 -18.36 6.01
N TYR A 63 8.10 -18.15 5.77
CA TYR A 63 7.04 -18.83 6.51
C TYR A 63 7.10 -20.34 6.29
N GLU A 64 7.26 -20.78 5.04
CA GLU A 64 7.41 -22.20 4.72
C GLU A 64 8.63 -22.80 5.42
N ILE A 65 9.78 -22.13 5.38
CA ILE A 65 11.01 -22.57 6.06
C ILE A 65 10.80 -22.67 7.57
N ALA A 66 10.16 -21.68 8.19
CA ALA A 66 10.01 -21.61 9.64
C ALA A 66 8.95 -22.57 10.18
N THR A 67 7.91 -22.86 9.40
CA THR A 67 6.73 -23.61 9.87
C THR A 67 6.58 -24.99 9.23
N GLY A 68 7.32 -25.28 8.16
CA GLY A 68 7.15 -26.47 7.32
C GLY A 68 5.83 -26.50 6.55
N ASN A 69 5.07 -25.41 6.54
CA ASN A 69 3.74 -25.33 5.96
C ASN A 69 3.62 -24.15 5.00
N ASN A 70 2.72 -24.26 4.01
CA ASN A 70 2.37 -23.12 3.17
C ASN A 70 1.63 -22.05 3.99
N ALA A 71 1.94 -20.79 3.73
CA ALA A 71 1.25 -19.68 4.39
C ALA A 71 -0.23 -19.64 3.98
N PRO A 72 -1.15 -19.35 4.92
CA PRO A 72 -2.54 -19.09 4.59
C PRO A 72 -2.64 -17.98 3.55
N GLU A 73 -3.56 -18.17 2.58
CA GLU A 73 -3.81 -17.20 1.54
C GLU A 73 -4.13 -15.85 2.21
N ARG A 74 -3.40 -14.79 1.83
CA ARG A 74 -3.54 -13.39 2.29
C ARG A 74 -2.76 -12.95 3.53
N ILE A 75 -2.05 -13.83 4.25
CA ILE A 75 -1.37 -13.40 5.49
C ILE A 75 -0.18 -12.43 5.25
N PHE A 76 0.46 -12.51 4.08
CA PHE A 76 1.59 -11.66 3.69
C PHE A 76 1.29 -10.69 2.55
N ILE A 77 0.03 -10.59 2.11
CA ILE A 77 -0.34 -9.67 1.03
C ILE A 77 -0.23 -8.23 1.57
N PRO A 78 0.58 -7.36 0.95
CA PRO A 78 0.65 -5.95 1.33
C PRO A 78 -0.72 -5.29 1.15
N LEU A 79 -1.14 -4.46 2.11
CA LEU A 79 -2.40 -3.69 2.04
C LEU A 79 -2.37 -2.60 0.92
N GLN A 80 -1.23 -2.43 0.23
CA GLN A 80 -1.00 -1.50 -0.88
C GLN A 80 0.03 -2.09 -1.86
N ASN A 81 -0.29 -2.10 -3.16
CA ASN A 81 0.67 -2.34 -4.23
C ASN A 81 1.72 -1.23 -4.22
N THR A 82 2.85 -1.50 -3.57
CA THR A 82 4.10 -0.82 -3.88
C THR A 82 5.02 -1.95 -4.31
N GLU A 83 5.27 -2.05 -5.61
CA GLU A 83 6.30 -2.95 -6.12
C GLU A 83 7.63 -2.45 -5.57
N ILE A 84 8.16 -3.16 -4.58
CA ILE A 84 9.55 -3.02 -4.19
C ILE A 84 10.32 -3.75 -5.28
N THR A 85 10.87 -3.00 -6.23
CA THR A 85 11.76 -3.55 -7.25
C THR A 85 12.95 -4.20 -6.56
N GLU A 86 13.18 -5.47 -6.84
CA GLU A 86 14.28 -6.25 -6.27
C GLU A 86 15.63 -5.60 -6.64
N PRO A 87 16.55 -5.38 -5.68
CA PRO A 87 17.95 -5.29 -6.02
C PRO A 87 18.43 -6.69 -6.37
N THR A 88 18.71 -6.93 -7.64
CA THR A 88 19.34 -8.14 -8.14
C THR A 88 20.70 -8.30 -7.46
N LEU A 89 20.77 -9.12 -6.41
CA LEU A 89 22.05 -9.60 -5.89
C LEU A 89 22.53 -10.70 -6.82
N GLU A 90 23.26 -10.32 -7.86
CA GLU A 90 24.15 -11.23 -8.58
C GLU A 90 25.25 -11.67 -7.60
N CYS A 91 25.02 -12.80 -6.94
CA CYS A 91 26.13 -13.58 -6.39
C CYS A 91 26.93 -14.13 -7.57
N ALA A 92 27.98 -13.41 -7.95
CA ALA A 92 28.99 -13.89 -8.87
C ALA A 92 29.66 -15.13 -8.26
N LEU A 93 29.34 -16.30 -8.82
CA LEU A 93 30.23 -17.46 -8.80
C LEU A 93 30.68 -17.74 -10.24
N PRO A 94 31.99 -17.96 -10.47
CA PRO A 94 32.56 -17.90 -11.80
C PRO A 94 32.15 -19.08 -12.68
N SER A 95 31.95 -18.73 -13.96
CA SER A 95 31.64 -19.56 -15.12
C SER A 95 32.43 -20.86 -15.21
N SER A 96 31.76 -21.90 -15.71
CA SER A 96 32.34 -22.79 -16.71
C SER A 96 31.28 -23.20 -17.74
N SER A 97 31.60 -22.79 -18.96
CA SER A 97 30.99 -23.01 -20.28
C SER A 97 30.45 -24.41 -20.58
N ILE A 98 29.38 -24.48 -21.40
CA ILE A 98 29.41 -24.92 -22.82
C ILE A 98 28.03 -24.62 -23.47
N THR A 99 28.08 -24.07 -24.68
CA THR A 99 27.00 -23.63 -25.60
C THR A 99 26.47 -24.79 -26.49
N PRO A 100 25.70 -24.55 -27.59
CA PRO A 100 24.28 -24.21 -27.69
C PRO A 100 23.49 -25.16 -28.65
N HIS A 101 22.15 -25.13 -28.66
CA HIS A 101 21.40 -25.36 -29.92
C HIS A 101 20.02 -24.70 -29.88
N LYS A 102 19.74 -23.92 -30.94
CA LYS A 102 18.51 -23.16 -31.20
C LYS A 102 17.54 -23.95 -32.09
N ASN A 103 16.32 -23.39 -32.16
CA ASN A 103 15.24 -23.53 -33.15
C ASN A 103 14.19 -24.61 -32.82
N GLU A 104 12.88 -24.40 -32.96
CA GLU A 104 12.12 -23.30 -33.55
C GLU A 104 10.65 -23.33 -33.08
N ILE A 105 9.99 -22.20 -33.28
CA ILE A 105 8.60 -21.86 -32.95
C ILE A 105 7.62 -22.59 -33.89
N SER A 106 6.49 -23.07 -33.36
CA SER A 106 5.24 -23.07 -34.15
C SER A 106 4.06 -22.67 -33.27
N SER A 107 3.39 -21.60 -33.70
CA SER A 107 2.11 -21.12 -33.19
C SER A 107 1.00 -22.13 -33.49
N SER A 108 0.13 -22.40 -32.53
CA SER A 108 -1.28 -22.64 -32.84
C SER A 108 -2.18 -22.15 -31.70
N ARG A 109 -3.19 -21.39 -32.11
CA ARG A 109 -4.23 -20.76 -31.29
C ARG A 109 -5.20 -21.80 -30.73
N ASN A 110 -5.90 -21.35 -29.69
CA ASN A 110 -7.18 -21.82 -29.13
C ASN A 110 -7.09 -22.82 -27.98
N GLY A 111 -7.32 -22.27 -26.79
CA GLY A 111 -7.50 -23.01 -25.55
C GLY A 111 -7.77 -22.07 -24.37
N ILE A 112 -8.80 -21.23 -24.49
CA ILE A 112 -9.41 -20.59 -23.32
C ILE A 112 -10.04 -21.72 -22.51
N MET A 113 -9.35 -22.17 -21.46
CA MET A 113 -9.93 -23.04 -20.43
C MET A 113 -9.58 -22.48 -19.06
N GLN A 114 -10.49 -21.63 -18.59
CA GLN A 114 -11.01 -21.55 -17.23
C GLN A 114 -10.11 -22.06 -16.10
N LEU A 115 -9.63 -21.12 -15.28
CA LEU A 115 -9.54 -21.30 -13.83
C LEU A 115 -10.01 -19.99 -13.16
N ILE A 116 -11.33 -19.85 -13.12
CA ILE A 116 -12.05 -18.97 -12.19
C ILE A 116 -12.53 -19.89 -11.07
N ASN A 117 -12.09 -19.63 -9.83
CA ASN A 117 -12.73 -20.04 -8.58
C ASN A 117 -11.93 -19.39 -7.42
N GLY A 118 -12.44 -18.43 -6.65
CA GLY A 118 -13.77 -17.85 -6.62
C GLY A 118 -13.78 -16.45 -6.00
N THR A 119 -14.31 -15.50 -6.76
CA THR A 119 -15.02 -14.36 -6.20
C THR A 119 -16.49 -14.62 -6.51
N CYS A 120 -17.28 -14.92 -5.49
CA CYS A 120 -18.73 -14.96 -5.64
C CYS A 120 -19.15 -13.56 -6.10
N LEU A 121 -19.65 -13.42 -7.33
CA LEU A 121 -20.21 -12.14 -7.76
C LEU A 121 -21.41 -11.85 -6.83
N PRO A 122 -21.51 -10.64 -6.28
CA PRO A 122 -22.68 -10.26 -5.50
C PRO A 122 -23.93 -10.42 -6.36
N SER A 123 -24.96 -11.00 -5.77
CA SER A 123 -26.28 -11.15 -6.39
C SER A 123 -26.87 -9.78 -6.74
N GLU A 124 -27.78 -9.75 -7.72
CA GLU A 124 -28.46 -8.51 -8.10
C GLU A 124 -29.22 -7.88 -6.92
N SER A 125 -29.75 -8.72 -6.01
CA SER A 125 -30.39 -8.28 -4.77
C SER A 125 -29.42 -7.54 -3.85
N GLU A 126 -28.21 -8.07 -3.63
CA GLU A 126 -27.20 -7.44 -2.79
C GLU A 126 -26.73 -6.10 -3.37
N ILE A 127 -26.62 -6.00 -4.70
CA ILE A 127 -26.26 -4.74 -5.37
C ILE A 127 -27.40 -3.72 -5.22
N ALA A 128 -28.66 -4.14 -5.34
CA ALA A 128 -29.81 -3.26 -5.16
C ALA A 128 -29.88 -2.71 -3.74
N GLU A 129 -29.73 -3.56 -2.72
CA GLU A 129 -29.71 -3.14 -1.32
C GLU A 129 -28.56 -2.16 -1.01
N LEU A 130 -27.38 -2.39 -1.59
CA LEU A 130 -26.24 -1.50 -1.42
C LEU A 130 -26.51 -0.13 -2.05
N LYS A 131 -27.14 -0.08 -3.23
CA LYS A 131 -27.55 1.17 -3.88
C LYS A 131 -28.53 1.95 -3.03
N ASP A 132 -29.54 1.28 -2.48
CA ASP A 132 -30.54 1.94 -1.62
C ASP A 132 -29.89 2.53 -0.37
N LYS A 133 -29.00 1.79 0.28
CA LYS A 133 -28.22 2.29 1.43
C LYS A 133 -27.37 3.50 1.06
N TRP A 134 -26.72 3.47 -0.11
CA TRP A 134 -25.91 4.59 -0.59
C TRP A 134 -26.74 5.84 -0.84
N ILE A 135 -27.93 5.68 -1.44
CA ILE A 135 -28.87 6.79 -1.70
C ILE A 135 -29.34 7.39 -0.37
N LEU A 136 -29.76 6.56 0.59
CA LEU A 136 -30.20 7.02 1.91
C LEU A 136 -29.11 7.80 2.65
N TYR A 137 -27.88 7.28 2.64
CA TYR A 137 -26.73 7.98 3.22
C TYR A 137 -26.46 9.33 2.56
N SER A 138 -26.52 9.37 1.22
CA SER A 138 -26.31 10.61 0.46
C SER A 138 -27.37 11.66 0.81
N ASN A 139 -28.63 11.24 0.94
CA ASN A 139 -29.73 12.13 1.34
C ASN A 139 -29.58 12.64 2.78
N ASP A 140 -29.09 11.82 3.72
CA ASP A 140 -28.80 12.25 5.09
C ASP A 140 -27.73 13.35 5.13
N ILE A 141 -26.66 13.21 4.33
CA ILE A 141 -25.64 14.26 4.21
C ILE A 141 -26.25 15.57 3.68
N VAL A 142 -27.10 15.49 2.65
CA VAL A 142 -27.76 16.67 2.08
C VAL A 142 -28.66 17.33 3.13
N SER A 143 -29.46 16.56 3.87
CA SER A 143 -30.32 17.11 4.92
C SER A 143 -29.50 17.77 6.04
N LYS A 144 -28.37 17.18 6.44
CA LYS A 144 -27.47 17.77 7.43
C LYS A 144 -26.81 19.05 6.94
N LEU A 145 -26.47 19.14 5.65
CA LEU A 145 -25.97 20.37 5.05
C LEU A 145 -27.02 21.48 5.05
N GLU A 146 -28.29 21.16 4.84
CA GLU A 146 -29.40 22.12 4.93
C GLU A 146 -29.65 22.58 6.38
N GLN A 147 -29.50 21.67 7.36
CA GLN A 147 -29.70 21.97 8.78
C GLN A 147 -28.56 22.78 9.41
N ASP A 148 -27.30 22.44 9.11
CA ASP A 148 -26.12 23.16 9.58
C ASP A 148 -25.10 23.39 8.43
N PRO A 149 -25.34 24.42 7.60
CA PRO A 149 -24.44 24.75 6.52
C PRO A 149 -23.03 25.13 6.99
N GLN A 150 -22.88 25.74 8.17
CA GLN A 150 -21.59 26.26 8.62
C GLN A 150 -20.61 25.14 8.93
N GLN A 151 -21.08 24.05 9.53
CA GLN A 151 -20.24 22.90 9.85
C GLN A 151 -20.03 21.99 8.64
N PHE A 152 -21.08 21.70 7.86
CA PHE A 152 -21.03 20.68 6.81
C PHE A 152 -20.48 21.18 5.48
N TYR A 153 -20.68 22.46 5.13
CA TYR A 153 -20.17 23.02 3.89
C TYR A 153 -18.65 22.85 3.70
N PRO A 154 -17.77 23.27 4.65
CA PRO A 154 -16.32 23.14 4.44
C PRO A 154 -15.86 21.68 4.34
N ALA A 155 -16.52 20.77 5.07
CA ALA A 155 -16.21 19.35 5.03
C ALA A 155 -16.58 18.71 3.68
N ILE A 156 -17.81 18.95 3.22
CA ILE A 156 -18.31 18.41 1.94
C ILE A 156 -17.54 19.02 0.77
N GLN A 157 -17.30 20.33 0.79
CA GLN A 157 -16.51 21.00 -0.25
C GLN A 157 -15.08 20.45 -0.32
N THR A 158 -14.44 20.21 0.82
CA THR A 158 -13.10 19.60 0.84
C THR A 158 -13.11 18.18 0.29
N TYR A 159 -14.14 17.39 0.62
CA TYR A 159 -14.30 16.05 0.09
C TYR A 159 -14.44 16.06 -1.44
N LEU A 160 -15.33 16.89 -1.99
CA LEU A 160 -15.55 17.02 -3.43
C LEU A 160 -14.29 17.50 -4.16
N ASN A 161 -13.60 18.51 -3.62
CA ASN A 161 -12.33 18.98 -4.18
C ASN A 161 -11.28 17.86 -4.24
N ASN A 162 -11.25 16.97 -3.25
CA ASN A 162 -10.33 15.84 -3.24
C ASN A 162 -10.74 14.75 -4.24
N VAL A 163 -12.04 14.49 -4.39
CA VAL A 163 -12.54 13.60 -5.45
C VAL A 163 -12.09 14.11 -6.81
N ASP A 164 -12.35 15.39 -7.11
CA ASP A 164 -12.00 15.99 -8.40
C ASP A 164 -10.49 15.97 -8.66
N LYS A 165 -9.68 16.18 -7.63
CA LYS A 165 -8.22 16.26 -7.74
C LYS A 165 -7.53 14.89 -7.87
N TYR A 166 -8.12 13.83 -7.33
CA TYR A 166 -7.44 12.55 -7.17
C TYR A 166 -8.13 11.39 -7.88
N ALA A 167 -9.43 11.47 -8.17
CA ALA A 167 -10.24 10.38 -8.71
C ALA A 167 -10.34 10.37 -10.25
N HIS A 168 -9.25 10.66 -10.97
CA HIS A 168 -9.25 10.70 -12.44
C HIS A 168 -9.33 9.32 -13.11
N THR A 169 -9.16 8.23 -12.36
CA THR A 169 -9.24 6.86 -12.86
C THR A 169 -10.12 6.02 -11.95
N THR A 170 -10.76 4.98 -12.51
CA THR A 170 -11.58 4.04 -11.74
C THR A 170 -10.80 3.43 -10.57
N THR A 171 -9.53 3.10 -10.77
CA THR A 171 -8.65 2.58 -9.72
C THR A 171 -8.42 3.60 -8.61
N ALA A 172 -8.22 4.88 -8.96
CA ALA A 172 -8.05 5.95 -7.97
C ALA A 172 -9.33 6.25 -7.21
N LEU A 173 -10.48 6.23 -7.89
CA LEU A 173 -11.79 6.35 -7.26
C LEU A 173 -12.05 5.22 -6.27
N LEU A 174 -11.85 3.95 -6.68
CA LEU A 174 -12.02 2.79 -5.80
C LEU A 174 -11.08 2.85 -4.59
N SER A 175 -9.82 3.21 -4.80
CA SER A 175 -8.86 3.42 -3.71
C SER A 175 -9.32 4.52 -2.74
N GLY A 176 -9.85 5.63 -3.27
CA GLY A 176 -10.45 6.71 -2.48
C GLY A 176 -11.69 6.27 -1.70
N MET A 177 -12.57 5.46 -2.30
CA MET A 177 -13.75 4.92 -1.61
C MET A 177 -13.36 3.97 -0.46
N HIS A 178 -12.30 3.17 -0.63
CA HIS A 178 -11.82 2.27 0.43
C HIS A 178 -11.06 2.97 1.56
N LYS A 179 -10.36 4.08 1.30
CA LYS A 179 -9.38 4.66 2.24
C LYS A 179 -9.62 6.13 2.58
N THR A 180 -10.63 6.77 1.99
CA THR A 180 -10.83 8.24 1.92
C THR A 180 -9.68 8.96 1.20
N PHE A 181 -9.98 10.08 0.53
CA PHE A 181 -8.94 10.86 -0.12
C PHE A 181 -8.03 11.54 0.91
N LYS A 182 -6.74 11.68 0.60
CA LYS A 182 -5.74 12.27 1.51
C LYS A 182 -6.14 13.70 1.89
N TYR A 183 -6.69 13.87 3.09
CA TYR A 183 -6.99 15.16 3.70
C TYR A 183 -5.67 15.81 4.16
N LYS A 184 -5.27 16.90 3.51
CA LYS A 184 -4.27 17.81 4.08
C LYS A 184 -5.03 18.80 4.95
N GLY A 185 -4.99 18.59 6.27
CA GLY A 185 -5.63 19.48 7.22
C GLY A 185 -5.21 20.92 6.99
N ILE A 186 -6.21 21.79 6.81
CA ILE A 186 -6.02 23.23 6.93
C ILE A 186 -5.85 23.48 8.43
N SER A 187 -4.62 23.70 8.87
CA SER A 187 -4.39 24.34 10.16
C SER A 187 -4.89 25.78 10.02
N LEU A 188 -6.16 26.01 10.33
CA LEU A 188 -6.67 27.35 10.57
C LEU A 188 -5.95 27.86 11.81
N GLY A 189 -4.94 28.69 11.58
CA GLY A 189 -4.27 29.46 12.62
C GLY A 189 -5.29 30.37 13.29
N LEU A 190 -5.79 29.94 14.44
CA LEU A 190 -6.32 30.83 15.45
C LEU A 190 -5.13 31.62 16.00
N LEU A 191 -4.96 32.84 15.50
CA LEU A 191 -4.16 33.87 16.16
C LEU A 191 -4.87 34.31 17.46
N PRO A 192 -4.10 34.70 18.49
CA PRO A 192 -4.61 35.05 19.82
C PRO A 192 -5.42 36.35 19.86
#